data_AF-A0A2K3MIZ2-F1
#
_entry.id   AF-A0A2K3MIZ2-F1
#
_cell.length_a   1.000
_cell.length_b   1.000
_cell.length_c   1.000
_cell.angle_alpha   90.00
_cell.angle_beta   90.00
_cell.angle_gamma   90.00
#
_symmetry.space_group_name_H-M   'P 1'
#
loop_
_entity.id
_entity.type
_entity.pdbx_description
1 polymer ?
#
loop_
_entity_poly.entity_id
_entity_poly.type
_entity_poly.pdbx_seq_one_letter_code
_entity_poly.pdbx_strand_id
1 'polypeptide(L)'
;MVAKDKYRSILHDEAENIQWRHGGPPTYDLVNQLFEEGRTKEWPEGSLEETVQNAIKSWEMELSHKIRLQDFKTIVPEKFKLFVN
;
A
#
# COMPACT_ATOMS: atom_id res chain seq x y z
N MET A 1 -6.90 -1.85 19.26
CA MET A 1 -6.21 -0.93 18.33
C MET A 1 -5.61 -1.79 17.25
N VAL A 2 -5.90 -1.52 15.97
CA VAL A 2 -5.26 -2.24 14.85
C VAL A 2 -3.81 -1.74 14.77
N ALA A 3 -2.83 -2.64 14.77
CA ALA A 3 -1.43 -2.26 14.66
C ALA A 3 -1.16 -1.66 13.28
N LYS A 4 -0.37 -0.58 13.22
CA LYS A 4 -0.01 0.06 11.94
C LYS A 4 0.74 -0.93 11.06
N ASP A 5 0.35 -1.04 9.79
CA ASP A 5 1.02 -1.91 8.82
C ASP A 5 2.47 -1.45 8.59
N LYS A 6 3.41 -2.39 8.74
CA LYS A 6 4.86 -2.14 8.63
C LYS A 6 5.30 -1.76 7.21
N TYR A 7 4.58 -2.22 6.20
CA TYR A 7 5.01 -2.18 4.80
C TYR A 7 4.22 -1.21 3.93
N ARG A 8 3.14 -0.63 4.47
CA ARG A 8 2.24 0.31 3.80
C ARG A 8 1.97 1.45 4.77
N SER A 9 2.85 2.44 4.74
CA SER A 9 2.84 3.54 5.72
C SER A 9 1.53 4.33 5.67
N ILE A 10 0.94 4.46 4.47
CA ILE A 10 -0.25 5.26 4.24
C ILE A 10 -1.56 4.58 4.66
N LEU A 11 -1.61 3.25 4.81
CA LEU A 11 -2.86 2.48 5.00
C LEU A 11 -3.68 2.95 6.22
N HIS A 12 -3.00 3.41 7.27
CA HIS A 12 -3.64 3.84 8.53
C HIS A 12 -3.66 5.37 8.70
N ASP A 13 -2.98 6.11 7.81
CA ASP A 13 -2.90 7.58 7.82
C ASP A 13 -3.88 8.17 6.77
N GLU A 14 -4.97 7.44 6.49
CA GLU A 14 -5.95 7.76 5.45
C GLU A 14 -7.05 8.69 5.95
N ALA A 15 -7.57 9.54 5.04
CA ALA A 15 -8.70 10.41 5.34
C ALA A 15 -9.98 9.58 5.58
N GLU A 16 -10.87 10.07 6.44
CA GLU A 16 -12.13 9.36 6.79
C GLU A 16 -13.06 9.13 5.59
N ASN A 17 -12.85 9.84 4.47
CA ASN A 17 -13.72 9.83 3.30
C ASN A 17 -13.28 8.90 2.16
N ILE A 18 -12.27 8.03 2.37
CA ILE A 18 -11.82 7.10 1.33
C ILE A 18 -12.91 6.09 0.99
N GLN A 19 -13.10 5.90 -0.32
CA GLN A 19 -14.03 4.89 -0.82
C GLN A 19 -13.31 3.57 -1.11
N TRP A 20 -13.47 2.64 -0.18
CA TRP A 20 -12.93 1.29 -0.28
C TRP A 20 -13.85 0.38 -1.10
N ARG A 21 -13.27 -0.43 -1.99
CA ARG A 21 -13.96 -1.39 -2.86
C ARG A 21 -14.74 -2.44 -2.08
N HIS A 22 -14.28 -2.80 -0.89
CA HIS A 22 -14.86 -3.85 -0.05
C HIS A 22 -15.39 -3.34 1.30
N GLY A 23 -15.78 -2.06 1.37
CA GLY A 23 -16.42 -1.46 2.54
C GLY A 23 -15.47 -1.05 3.67
N GLY A 24 -14.19 -1.34 3.58
CA GLY A 24 -13.17 -0.90 4.53
C GLY A 24 -11.74 -1.15 4.05
N PRO A 25 -10.74 -0.68 4.82
CA PRO A 25 -9.33 -0.94 4.53
C PRO A 25 -9.02 -2.44 4.55
N PRO A 26 -8.16 -2.93 3.65
CA PRO A 26 -7.71 -4.32 3.67
C PRO A 26 -6.81 -4.61 4.88
N THR A 27 -6.72 -5.89 5.26
CA THR A 27 -5.73 -6.38 6.23
C THR A 27 -4.66 -7.20 5.54
N TYR A 28 -3.42 -7.12 6.03
CA TYR A 28 -2.26 -7.77 5.41
C TYR A 28 -1.51 -8.73 6.35
N ASP A 29 -2.07 -9.06 7.53
CA ASP A 29 -1.38 -9.83 8.57
C ASP A 29 -0.77 -11.14 8.04
N LEU A 30 -1.56 -11.94 7.32
CA LEU A 30 -1.10 -13.22 6.75
C LEU A 30 -0.06 -13.02 5.65
N VAL A 31 -0.26 -12.04 4.77
CA VAL A 31 0.67 -11.77 3.66
C VAL A 31 2.00 -11.23 4.20
N ASN A 32 1.95 -10.39 5.23
CA ASN A 32 3.13 -9.86 5.89
C ASN A 32 3.90 -10.97 6.61
N GLN A 33 3.20 -11.89 7.29
CA GLN A 33 3.84 -13.06 7.90
C GLN A 33 4.57 -13.90 6.85
N LEU A 34 3.90 -14.27 5.76
CA LEU A 34 4.51 -15.04 4.66
C LEU A 34 5.68 -14.31 4.02
N PHE A 35 5.59 -12.98 3.89
CA PHE A 35 6.69 -12.16 3.38
C PHE A 35 7.90 -12.22 4.31
N GLU A 36 7.72 -12.09 5.63
CA GLU A 36 8.81 -12.18 6.61
C GLU A 36 9.44 -13.57 6.61
N GLU A 37 8.64 -14.63 6.54
CA GLU A 37 9.13 -16.03 6.45
C GLU A 37 9.97 -16.28 5.19
N GLY A 38 9.58 -15.68 4.05
CA GLY A 38 10.27 -15.84 2.77
C GLY A 38 11.37 -14.82 2.48
N ARG A 39 11.55 -13.80 3.33
CA ARG A 39 12.46 -12.69 3.06
C ARG A 39 13.91 -13.11 3.25
N THR A 40 14.74 -12.83 2.24
CA THR A 40 16.18 -13.15 2.26
C THR A 40 17.07 -11.95 2.56
N LYS A 41 16.51 -10.73 2.55
CA LYS A 41 17.22 -9.47 2.81
C LYS A 41 16.36 -8.51 3.61
N GLU A 42 16.96 -7.90 4.62
CA GLU A 42 16.34 -6.79 5.35
C GLU A 42 16.91 -5.47 4.83
N TRP A 43 16.02 -4.52 4.56
CA TRP A 43 16.42 -3.18 4.15
C TRP A 43 16.65 -2.32 5.40
N PRO A 44 17.76 -1.56 5.46
CA PRO A 44 17.95 -0.58 6.52
C PRO A 44 16.81 0.44 6.55
N GLU A 45 16.44 0.91 7.74
CA GLU A 45 15.48 2.00 7.89
C GLU A 45 15.99 3.26 7.18
N GLY A 46 15.11 3.90 6.40
CA GLY A 46 15.41 5.06 5.58
C GLY A 46 16.17 4.75 4.30
N SER A 47 16.42 3.47 3.96
CA SER A 47 17.09 3.12 2.71
C SER A 47 16.18 3.33 1.49
N LEU A 48 16.79 3.43 0.31
CA LEU A 48 16.05 3.52 -0.94
C LEU A 48 15.22 2.25 -1.18
N GLU A 49 15.78 1.08 -0.87
CA GLU A 49 15.11 -0.20 -1.02
C GLU A 49 13.89 -0.32 -0.12
N GLU A 50 13.98 0.15 1.13
CA GLU A 50 12.81 0.23 2.02
C GLU A 50 11.75 1.17 1.43
N THR A 51 12.16 2.34 0.95
CA THR A 51 11.28 3.34 0.34
C THR A 51 10.56 2.76 -0.88
N VAL A 52 11.28 2.10 -1.78
CA VAL A 52 10.73 1.46 -2.99
C VAL A 52 9.77 0.35 -2.60
N GLN A 53 10.12 -0.49 -1.63
CA GLN A 53 9.25 -1.56 -1.15
C GLN A 53 7.93 -1.01 -0.60
N ASN A 54 7.99 0.05 0.21
CA ASN A 54 6.80 0.71 0.76
C ASN A 54 5.95 1.34 -0.35
N ALA A 55 6.57 2.03 -1.30
CA ALA A 55 5.89 2.68 -2.41
C ALA A 55 5.11 1.67 -3.28
N ILE A 56 5.75 0.55 -3.67
CA ILE A 56 5.10 -0.46 -4.51
C ILE A 56 3.99 -1.22 -3.78
N LYS A 57 4.22 -1.63 -2.52
CA LYS A 57 3.18 -2.32 -1.72
C LYS A 57 1.98 -1.42 -1.43
N SER A 58 2.23 -0.12 -1.23
CA SER A 58 1.16 0.87 -1.06
C SER A 58 0.42 1.12 -2.38
N TRP A 59 1.13 1.25 -3.50
CA TRP A 59 0.51 1.46 -4.81
C TRP A 59 -0.40 0.29 -5.22
N GLU A 60 0.07 -0.95 -5.03
CA GLU A 60 -0.74 -2.14 -5.29
C GLU A 60 -2.00 -2.17 -4.44
N MET A 61 -1.87 -1.89 -3.14
CA MET A 61 -3.01 -1.79 -2.22
C MET A 61 -4.04 -0.76 -2.71
N GLU A 62 -3.58 0.45 -3.07
CA GLU A 62 -4.47 1.50 -3.57
C GLU A 62 -5.17 1.06 -4.86
N LEU A 63 -4.41 0.51 -5.82
CA LEU A 63 -4.93 0.05 -7.11
C LEU A 63 -6.00 -1.03 -6.95
N SER A 64 -5.75 -2.01 -6.08
CA SER A 64 -6.64 -3.15 -5.84
C SER A 64 -7.87 -2.75 -5.02
N HIS A 65 -7.71 -1.93 -3.99
CA HIS A 65 -8.73 -1.73 -2.95
C HIS A 65 -9.42 -0.37 -2.94
N LYS A 66 -8.83 0.70 -3.48
CA LYS A 66 -9.51 2.01 -3.58
C LYS A 66 -10.35 2.07 -4.86
N ILE A 67 -11.50 2.72 -4.77
CA ILE A 67 -12.42 2.88 -5.91
C ILE A 67 -12.01 4.08 -6.77
N ARG A 68 -11.64 5.18 -6.12
CA ARG A 68 -11.46 6.49 -6.73
C ARG A 68 -9.98 6.82 -6.89
N LEU A 69 -9.56 7.21 -8.09
CA LEU A 69 -8.16 7.60 -8.35
C LEU A 69 -7.71 8.80 -7.53
N GLN A 70 -8.62 9.73 -7.19
CA GLN A 70 -8.29 10.88 -6.33
C GLN A 70 -7.96 10.50 -4.89
N ASP A 71 -8.30 9.28 -4.45
CA ASP A 71 -7.94 8.79 -3.12
C ASP A 71 -6.51 8.22 -3.09
N PHE A 72 -5.84 8.13 -4.25
CA PHE A 72 -4.49 7.57 -4.35
C PHE A 72 -3.45 8.63 -3.98
N LYS A 73 -2.51 8.24 -3.12
CA LYS A 73 -1.36 9.07 -2.72
C LYS A 73 -0.08 8.67 -3.46
N THR A 74 -0.05 7.49 -4.07
CA THR A 74 1.14 6.94 -4.74
C THR A 74 1.28 7.34 -6.21
N ILE A 75 0.29 8.04 -6.77
CA ILE A 75 0.28 8.50 -8.16
C ILE A 75 -0.11 9.98 -8.24
N VAL A 76 0.15 10.58 -9.40
CA VAL A 76 -0.42 11.87 -9.79
C VAL A 76 -1.64 11.58 -10.67
N PRO A 77 -2.89 11.72 -10.17
CA PRO A 77 -4.09 11.27 -10.89
C PRO A 77 -4.22 11.85 -12.31
N GLU A 78 -3.77 13.09 -12.51
CA GLU A 78 -3.87 13.80 -13.80
C GLU A 78 -2.87 13.27 -14.85
N LYS A 79 -1.81 12.60 -14.41
CA LYS A 79 -0.73 12.10 -15.27
C LYS A 79 -0.69 10.58 -15.39
N PHE A 80 -1.33 9.89 -14.45
CA PHE A 80 -1.30 8.44 -14.38
C PHE A 80 -2.20 7.82 -15.48
N LYS A 81 -1.63 6.88 -16.23
CA LYS A 81 -2.35 6.07 -17.22
C LYS A 81 -1.96 4.62 -17.04
N LEU A 82 -2.96 3.75 -16.88
CA LEU A 82 -2.78 2.31 -16.81
C LEU A 82 -3.45 1.66 -18.02
N PHE A 83 -2.70 0.84 -18.75
CA PHE A 83 -3.19 0.09 -19.90
C PHE A 83 -3.08 -1.40 -19.59
N VAL A 84 -4.12 -2.14 -19.90
CA VAL A 84 -4.19 -3.61 -19.80
C VAL A 84 -4.55 -4.15 -21.19
N ASN A 85 -3.96 -5.28 -21.57
CA ASN A 85 -4.05 -5.87 -22.92
C ASN A 85 -5.46 -6.28 -23.32
#